data_AF-A0A4Y9ZH18-F1
#
_entry.id   AF-A0A4Y9ZH18-F1
#
_cell.length_a   1.000
_cell.length_b   1.000
_cell.length_c   1.000
_cell.angle_alpha   90.00
_cell.angle_beta   90.00
_cell.angle_gamma   90.00
#
_symmetry.space_group_name_H-M   'P 1'
#
loop_
_entity.id
_entity.type
_entity.pdbx_description
1 polymer ?
#
loop_
_entity_poly.entity_id
_entity_poly.type
_entity_poly.pdbx_seq_one_letter_code
_entity_poly.pdbx_strand_id
1 'polypeptide(L)'
;MPVVHFVPFSSLVQPTLWHELTRLKLEVLRLSDETVPLTATYSAGRTIKDRNTGQEVALGCMITAGGDGFDKDHALPPQAVAAYGVLKNYNTIDEFKNADKKALLNQVADEIWESITTKRDTSALTRFLVITYADLKKYKYYYWFAFPALVAQPLWEIADEWKLASEAFSEAQLSSIHDQFNAQPRAFFLVRPAQTGTGVDLAPVEDYTSFFANISPEARTVAFLDPSPDAQVPGWPLRNLLAYLRAVHPSETDTIRVI
;
A
#
# COMPACT_ATOMS: atom_id res chain seq x y z
N MET A 1 23.20 -6.20 -11.35
CA MET A 1 22.86 -4.94 -10.65
C MET A 1 22.43 -5.30 -9.22
N PRO A 2 22.35 -4.37 -8.24
CA PRO A 2 21.90 -4.73 -6.89
C PRO A 2 20.41 -5.07 -6.87
N VAL A 3 20.02 -6.06 -6.06
CA VAL A 3 18.62 -6.46 -5.86
C VAL A 3 17.86 -5.34 -5.13
N VAL A 4 16.64 -5.05 -5.58
CA VAL A 4 15.75 -4.08 -4.90
C VAL A 4 15.39 -4.60 -3.51
N HIS A 5 15.70 -3.81 -2.48
CA HIS A 5 15.22 -4.02 -1.12
C HIS A 5 13.99 -3.15 -0.88
N PHE A 6 13.12 -3.57 0.05
CA PHE A 6 11.87 -2.87 0.32
C PHE A 6 11.67 -2.71 1.81
N VAL A 7 11.24 -1.52 2.25
CA VAL A 7 10.94 -1.26 3.66
C VAL A 7 9.56 -1.86 3.98
N PRO A 8 9.45 -2.77 4.96
CA PRO A 8 8.18 -3.39 5.32
C PRO A 8 7.23 -2.41 5.99
N PHE A 9 5.92 -2.64 5.81
CA PHE A 9 4.89 -1.94 6.57
C PHE A 9 4.93 -2.29 8.06
N SER A 10 4.73 -1.27 8.88
CA SER A 10 4.46 -1.33 10.31
C SER A 10 3.00 -0.98 10.56
N SER A 11 2.33 -1.75 11.42
CA SER A 11 0.93 -1.51 11.76
C SER A 11 0.80 -0.55 12.95
N LEU A 12 0.04 0.53 12.77
CA LEU A 12 -0.38 1.43 13.84
C LEU A 12 -1.88 1.21 14.11
N VAL A 13 -2.20 0.62 15.27
CA VAL A 13 -3.58 0.35 15.64
C VAL A 13 -4.07 1.39 16.62
N GLN A 14 -5.14 2.12 16.28
CA GLN A 14 -5.76 3.07 17.19
C GLN A 14 -6.64 2.34 18.23
N PRO A 15 -6.74 2.84 19.47
CA PRO A 15 -7.60 2.25 20.49
C PRO A 15 -9.07 2.11 20.08
N THR A 16 -9.56 3.03 19.23
CA THR A 16 -10.90 3.01 18.64
C THR A 16 -11.20 1.71 17.91
N LEU A 17 -10.21 1.09 17.28
CA LEU A 17 -10.38 -0.21 16.60
C LEU A 17 -10.82 -1.30 17.57
N TRP A 18 -10.26 -1.33 18.79
CA TRP A 18 -10.60 -2.36 19.78
C TRP A 18 -11.98 -2.18 20.38
N HIS A 19 -12.41 -0.93 20.56
CA HIS A 19 -13.75 -0.61 21.01
C HIS A 19 -14.79 -1.09 19.99
N GLU A 20 -14.55 -0.79 18.71
CA GLU A 20 -15.43 -1.21 17.62
C GLU A 20 -15.41 -2.73 17.40
N LEU A 21 -14.24 -3.36 17.46
CA LEU A 21 -14.12 -4.82 17.40
C LEU A 21 -14.90 -5.50 18.54
N THR A 22 -14.87 -4.93 19.74
CA THR A 22 -15.64 -5.45 20.88
C THR A 22 -17.13 -5.33 20.66
N ARG A 23 -17.58 -4.18 20.15
CA ARG A 23 -18.99 -3.95 19.78
C ARG A 23 -19.44 -4.96 18.72
N LEU A 24 -18.68 -5.09 17.63
CA LEU A 24 -18.94 -6.05 16.55
C LEU A 24 -18.96 -7.50 17.05
N LYS A 25 -18.05 -7.86 17.96
CA LYS A 25 -18.01 -9.21 18.55
C LYS A 25 -19.26 -9.50 19.39
N LEU A 26 -19.71 -8.56 20.21
CA LEU A 26 -20.87 -8.73 21.08
C LEU A 26 -22.20 -8.67 20.32
N GLU A 27 -22.31 -7.77 19.35
CA GLU A 27 -23.58 -7.44 18.69
C GLU A 27 -23.82 -8.27 17.42
N VAL A 28 -22.78 -8.43 16.59
CA VAL A 28 -22.89 -8.95 15.22
C VAL A 28 -22.35 -10.37 15.10
N LEU A 29 -21.09 -10.60 15.47
CA LEU A 29 -20.42 -11.88 15.24
C LEU A 29 -20.87 -12.95 16.24
N ARG A 30 -21.02 -12.60 17.53
CA ARG A 30 -21.38 -13.51 18.64
C ARG A 30 -20.50 -14.76 18.73
N LEU A 31 -20.87 -15.82 17.99
CA LEU A 31 -20.18 -17.12 17.91
C LEU A 31 -19.53 -17.35 16.53
N SER A 32 -19.76 -16.46 15.56
CA SER A 32 -19.22 -16.56 14.21
C SER A 32 -17.75 -16.14 14.18
N ASP A 33 -16.93 -16.95 13.52
CA ASP A 33 -15.51 -16.66 13.21
C ASP A 33 -15.35 -16.07 11.78
N GLU A 34 -16.39 -15.40 11.28
CA GLU A 34 -16.38 -14.76 9.97
C GLU A 34 -15.39 -13.60 9.89
N THR A 35 -14.84 -13.39 8.69
CA THR A 35 -13.95 -12.28 8.38
C THR A 35 -14.74 -10.99 8.18
N VAL A 36 -14.30 -9.91 8.81
CA VAL A 36 -14.88 -8.57 8.69
C VAL A 36 -14.00 -7.72 7.78
N PRO A 37 -14.55 -7.02 6.77
CA PRO A 37 -13.77 -6.06 5.99
C PRO A 37 -13.27 -4.92 6.88
N LEU A 38 -12.02 -4.52 6.69
CA LEU A 38 -11.39 -3.44 7.43
C LEU A 38 -10.63 -2.54 6.45
N THR A 39 -10.91 -1.25 6.49
CA THR A 39 -10.16 -0.23 5.75
C THR A 39 -9.12 0.38 6.66
N ALA A 40 -7.87 0.44 6.21
CA ALA A 40 -6.80 1.16 6.87
C ALA A 40 -6.28 2.25 5.94
N THR A 41 -5.50 3.18 6.48
CA THR A 41 -4.95 4.29 5.70
C THR A 41 -3.44 4.36 5.85
N TYR A 42 -2.75 4.74 4.78
CA TYR A 42 -1.34 5.09 4.84
C TYR A 42 -1.08 6.33 4.00
N SER A 43 0.05 6.99 4.28
CA SER A 43 0.47 8.21 3.61
C SER A 43 1.94 8.12 3.22
N ALA A 44 2.41 9.11 2.46
CA ALA A 44 3.82 9.22 2.10
C ALA A 44 4.72 9.28 3.34
N GLY A 45 5.90 8.68 3.23
CA GLY A 45 6.94 8.78 4.26
C GLY A 45 7.32 10.23 4.52
N ARG A 46 7.52 10.58 5.79
CA ARG A 46 7.93 11.93 6.20
C ARG A 46 9.15 11.83 7.11
N THR A 47 10.15 12.62 6.83
CA THR A 47 11.30 12.77 7.72
C THR A 47 11.14 14.05 8.50
N ILE A 48 10.99 13.93 9.83
CA ILE A 48 10.85 15.08 10.73
C ILE A 48 12.15 15.25 11.49
N LYS A 49 12.68 16.48 11.52
CA LYS A 49 13.79 16.81 12.41
C LYS A 49 13.28 16.92 13.83
N ASP A 50 13.74 16.04 14.70
CA ASP A 50 13.42 16.10 16.12
C ASP A 50 14.00 17.39 16.72
N ARG A 51 13.12 18.17 17.36
CA ARG A 51 13.44 19.46 17.96
C ARG A 51 14.38 19.32 19.17
N ASN A 52 14.39 18.17 19.83
CA ASN A 52 15.18 17.96 21.03
C ASN A 52 16.57 17.38 20.75
N THR A 53 16.70 16.52 19.73
CA THR A 53 17.96 15.83 19.41
C THR A 53 18.63 16.33 18.14
N GLY A 54 17.92 17.11 17.31
CA GLY A 54 18.40 17.56 15.99
C GLY A 54 18.55 16.41 14.98
N GLN A 55 18.17 15.19 15.35
CA GLN A 55 18.23 14.02 14.47
C GLN A 55 17.01 13.96 13.56
N GLU A 56 17.23 13.51 12.33
CA GLU A 56 16.16 13.23 11.39
C GLU A 56 15.47 11.91 11.79
N VAL A 57 14.23 12.03 12.26
CA VAL A 57 13.39 10.90 12.60
C VAL A 57 12.51 10.59 11.40
N ALA A 58 12.77 9.42 10.84
CA ALA A 58 12.03 8.83 9.74
C ALA A 58 10.66 8.33 10.26
N LEU A 59 9.57 9.02 9.90
CA LEU A 59 8.19 8.62 10.18
C LEU A 59 7.52 8.19 8.88
N GLY A 60 7.49 6.89 8.65
CA GLY A 60 6.91 6.32 7.44
C GLY A 60 6.65 4.83 7.60
N CYS A 61 6.20 4.20 6.52
CA CYS A 61 5.84 2.79 6.47
C CYS A 61 4.78 2.41 7.50
N MET A 62 3.94 3.35 7.94
CA MET A 62 2.88 3.07 8.90
C MET A 62 1.54 2.96 8.19
N ILE A 63 0.86 1.83 8.39
CA ILE A 63 -0.55 1.67 8.05
C ILE A 63 -1.37 1.85 9.32
N THR A 64 -2.31 2.79 9.29
CA THR A 64 -3.13 3.14 10.45
C THR A 64 -4.51 2.51 10.31
N ALA A 65 -4.88 1.68 11.30
CA ALA A 65 -6.20 1.08 11.39
C ALA A 65 -6.92 1.61 12.64
N GLY A 66 -8.07 2.26 12.44
CA GLY A 66 -8.95 2.77 13.49
C GLY A 66 -10.34 2.15 13.42
N GLY A 67 -11.19 2.47 14.42
CA GLY A 67 -12.57 1.95 14.48
C GLY A 67 -13.45 2.44 13.33
N ASP A 68 -13.13 3.60 12.78
CA ASP A 68 -13.67 4.16 11.55
C ASP A 68 -13.40 3.29 10.30
N GLY A 69 -12.37 2.46 10.34
CA GLY A 69 -12.04 1.52 9.26
C GLY A 69 -13.09 0.43 9.01
N PHE A 70 -14.01 0.19 9.96
CA PHE A 70 -15.11 -0.75 9.77
C PHE A 70 -16.28 -0.15 8.95
N ASP A 71 -16.35 1.18 8.86
CA ASP A 71 -17.39 1.87 8.10
C ASP A 71 -16.97 2.03 6.63
N LYS A 72 -17.92 1.79 5.72
CA LYS A 72 -17.66 1.85 4.26
C LYS A 72 -17.50 3.27 3.73
N ASP A 73 -18.07 4.27 4.41
CA ASP A 73 -18.13 5.67 3.99
C ASP A 73 -17.17 6.58 4.77
N HIS A 74 -16.11 6.02 5.36
CA HIS A 74 -15.16 6.81 6.12
C HIS A 74 -14.38 7.80 5.23
N ALA A 75 -14.36 9.07 5.63
CA ALA A 75 -13.61 10.12 4.95
C ALA A 75 -12.10 9.95 5.21
N LEU A 76 -11.35 9.68 4.14
CA LEU A 76 -9.90 9.51 4.24
C LEU A 76 -9.22 10.81 4.68
N PRO A 77 -8.16 10.72 5.52
CA PRO A 77 -7.33 11.87 5.84
C PRO A 77 -6.74 12.53 4.57
N PRO A 78 -6.45 13.85 4.61
CA PRO A 78 -5.83 14.53 3.48
C PRO A 78 -4.49 13.87 3.14
N GLN A 79 -4.23 13.64 1.84
CA GLN A 79 -2.99 13.02 1.33
C GLN A 79 -2.73 11.58 1.80
N ALA A 80 -3.74 10.91 2.37
CA ALA A 80 -3.70 9.50 2.67
C ALA A 80 -4.47 8.71 1.61
N VAL A 81 -4.12 7.44 1.45
CA VAL A 81 -4.81 6.50 0.57
C VAL A 81 -5.36 5.34 1.39
N ALA A 82 -6.48 4.78 0.92
CA ALA A 82 -7.08 3.60 1.51
C ALA A 82 -6.27 2.35 1.14
N ALA A 83 -6.09 1.49 2.13
CA ALA A 83 -5.71 0.11 1.97
C ALA A 83 -6.89 -0.72 2.48
N TYR A 84 -7.33 -1.71 1.69
CA TYR A 84 -8.46 -2.55 2.05
C TYR A 84 -7.97 -3.89 2.54
N GLY A 85 -8.45 -4.35 3.68
CA GLY A 85 -8.04 -5.61 4.26
C GLY A 85 -9.20 -6.37 4.86
N VAL A 86 -8.86 -7.51 5.46
CA VAL A 86 -9.80 -8.34 6.20
C VAL A 86 -9.28 -8.58 7.61
N LEU A 87 -10.20 -8.53 8.56
CA LEU A 87 -9.95 -8.83 9.95
C LEU A 87 -10.66 -10.14 10.30
N LYS A 88 -9.91 -11.11 10.82
CA LYS A 88 -10.44 -12.37 11.35
C LYS A 88 -10.26 -12.41 12.86
N ASN A 89 -11.35 -12.34 13.60
CA ASN A 89 -11.31 -12.51 15.04
C ASN A 89 -11.56 -13.98 15.42
N TYR A 90 -10.68 -14.55 16.23
CA TYR A 90 -10.86 -15.87 16.83
C TYR A 90 -11.58 -15.79 18.19
N ASN A 91 -12.32 -16.84 18.51
CA ASN A 91 -13.04 -16.96 19.77
C ASN A 91 -12.15 -17.44 20.91
N THR A 92 -11.21 -18.34 20.64
CA THR A 92 -10.26 -18.87 21.65
C THR A 92 -8.82 -18.49 21.33
N ILE A 93 -7.99 -18.41 22.37
CA ILE A 93 -6.55 -18.15 22.21
C ILE A 93 -5.82 -19.31 21.54
N ASP A 94 -6.33 -20.53 21.73
CA ASP A 94 -5.74 -21.74 21.17
C ASP A 94 -5.96 -21.80 19.66
N GLU A 95 -7.15 -21.44 19.17
CA GLU A 95 -7.41 -21.26 17.73
C GLU A 95 -6.51 -20.18 17.13
N PHE A 96 -6.34 -19.03 17.81
CA PHE A 96 -5.45 -17.96 17.34
C PHE A 96 -3.98 -18.43 17.23
N LYS A 97 -3.51 -19.24 18.17
CA LYS A 97 -2.14 -19.78 18.16
C LYS A 97 -1.95 -20.89 17.12
N ASN A 98 -2.96 -21.75 16.97
CA ASN A 98 -2.95 -22.87 16.02
C ASN A 98 -3.41 -22.47 14.61
N ALA A 99 -3.86 -21.23 14.42
CA ALA A 99 -4.25 -20.71 13.12
C ALA A 99 -3.12 -20.89 12.11
N ASP A 100 -3.46 -21.44 10.95
CA ASP A 100 -2.50 -21.55 9.84
C ASP A 100 -2.30 -20.17 9.20
N LYS A 101 -1.41 -19.42 9.81
CA LYS A 101 -0.93 -18.12 9.40
C LYS A 101 -0.47 -18.08 7.94
N LYS A 102 0.13 -19.17 7.45
CA LYS A 102 0.61 -19.27 6.07
C LYS A 102 -0.55 -19.48 5.10
N ALA A 103 -1.48 -20.37 5.43
CA ALA A 103 -2.66 -20.60 4.61
C ALA A 103 -3.51 -19.32 4.46
N LEU A 104 -3.72 -18.59 5.55
CA LEU A 104 -4.47 -17.31 5.52
C LEU A 104 -3.74 -16.25 4.69
N LEU A 105 -2.41 -16.16 4.83
CA LEU A 105 -1.60 -15.24 4.02
C LEU A 105 -1.70 -15.59 2.54
N ASN A 106 -1.58 -16.88 2.19
CA ASN A 106 -1.68 -17.36 0.82
C ASN A 106 -3.07 -17.10 0.23
N GLN A 107 -4.14 -17.29 1.00
CA GLN A 107 -5.50 -16.98 0.55
C GLN A 107 -5.64 -15.51 0.14
N VAL A 108 -5.14 -14.58 0.96
CA VAL A 108 -5.18 -13.15 0.60
C VAL A 108 -4.24 -12.85 -0.57
N ALA A 109 -3.09 -13.52 -0.67
CA ALA A 109 -2.19 -13.38 -1.82
C ALA A 109 -2.84 -13.89 -3.12
N ASP A 110 -3.61 -14.97 -3.07
CA ASP A 110 -4.37 -15.51 -4.20
C ASP A 110 -5.48 -14.53 -4.63
N GLU A 111 -6.17 -13.89 -3.68
CA GLU A 111 -7.13 -12.82 -3.99
C GLU A 111 -6.48 -11.62 -4.69
N ILE A 112 -5.28 -11.23 -4.23
CA ILE A 112 -4.49 -10.17 -4.89
C ILE A 112 -4.15 -10.62 -6.31
N TRP A 113 -3.68 -11.85 -6.50
CA TRP A 113 -3.31 -12.40 -7.80
C TRP A 113 -4.50 -12.52 -8.77
N GLU A 114 -5.65 -12.96 -8.28
CA GLU A 114 -6.90 -13.01 -9.05
C GLU A 114 -7.34 -11.60 -9.47
N SER A 115 -7.22 -10.62 -8.56
CA SER A 115 -7.50 -9.21 -8.87
C SER A 115 -6.58 -8.66 -9.97
N ILE A 116 -5.29 -9.00 -9.93
CA ILE A 116 -4.31 -8.60 -10.95
C ILE A 116 -4.67 -9.23 -12.31
N THR A 117 -4.89 -10.53 -12.34
CA THR A 117 -5.04 -11.30 -13.60
C THR A 117 -6.41 -11.14 -14.24
N THR A 118 -7.48 -11.13 -13.44
CA THR A 118 -8.86 -11.11 -13.93
C THR A 118 -9.42 -9.70 -13.99
N LYS A 119 -9.28 -8.92 -12.91
CA LYS A 119 -9.89 -7.59 -12.80
C LYS A 119 -8.99 -6.47 -13.31
N ARG A 120 -7.67 -6.70 -13.33
CA ARG A 120 -6.64 -5.68 -13.64
C ARG A 120 -6.85 -4.42 -12.82
N ASP A 121 -7.09 -4.58 -11.52
CA ASP A 121 -7.35 -3.49 -10.59
C ASP A 121 -6.21 -3.35 -9.58
N THR A 122 -5.71 -2.13 -9.41
CA THR A 122 -4.63 -1.80 -8.47
C THR A 122 -5.10 -1.59 -7.03
N SER A 123 -6.41 -1.47 -6.79
CA SER A 123 -6.99 -1.26 -5.46
C SER A 123 -6.67 -2.40 -4.47
N ALA A 124 -6.45 -3.61 -4.99
CA ALA A 124 -6.15 -4.80 -4.18
C ALA A 124 -4.67 -4.93 -3.81
N LEU A 125 -3.76 -4.15 -4.41
CA LEU A 125 -2.32 -4.35 -4.24
C LEU A 125 -1.81 -4.05 -2.82
N THR A 126 -2.52 -3.23 -2.06
CA THR A 126 -2.21 -2.91 -0.66
C THR A 126 -3.06 -3.70 0.32
N ARG A 127 -3.62 -4.84 -0.11
CA ARG A 127 -4.40 -5.71 0.77
C ARG A 127 -3.59 -6.17 1.98
N PHE A 128 -4.26 -6.18 3.13
CA PHE A 128 -3.69 -6.66 4.37
C PHE A 128 -4.64 -7.61 5.08
N LEU A 129 -4.07 -8.43 5.96
CA LEU A 129 -4.79 -9.37 6.81
C LEU A 129 -4.48 -9.03 8.27
N VAL A 130 -5.52 -9.02 9.08
CA VAL A 130 -5.39 -8.92 10.53
C VAL A 130 -6.04 -10.13 11.16
N ILE A 131 -5.29 -10.88 11.96
CA ILE A 131 -5.89 -11.87 12.84
C ILE A 131 -5.89 -11.33 14.26
N THR A 132 -7.01 -11.50 14.97
CA THR A 132 -7.16 -11.00 16.34
C THR A 132 -7.73 -12.06 17.27
N TYR A 133 -7.44 -11.91 18.56
CA TYR A 133 -8.13 -12.59 19.64
C TYR A 133 -8.38 -11.56 20.75
N ALA A 134 -9.66 -11.28 21.01
CA ALA A 134 -10.11 -10.35 22.05
C ALA A 134 -10.56 -11.10 23.31
N ASP A 135 -9.80 -10.98 24.40
CA ASP A 135 -10.16 -11.41 25.75
C ASP A 135 -10.93 -10.28 26.45
N LEU A 136 -12.25 -10.31 26.31
CA LEU A 136 -13.16 -9.31 26.89
C LEU A 136 -13.19 -9.33 28.43
N LYS A 137 -12.76 -10.43 29.07
CA LYS A 137 -12.73 -10.52 30.54
C LYS A 137 -11.55 -9.73 31.10
N LYS A 138 -10.41 -9.77 30.40
CA LYS A 138 -9.17 -9.09 30.83
C LYS A 138 -8.89 -7.80 30.07
N TYR A 139 -9.74 -7.44 29.11
CA TYR A 139 -9.52 -6.33 28.17
C TYR A 139 -8.15 -6.43 27.47
N LYS A 140 -7.76 -7.66 27.08
CA LYS A 140 -6.50 -7.92 26.37
C LYS A 140 -6.78 -8.30 24.92
N TYR A 141 -6.17 -7.58 24.01
CA TYR A 141 -6.29 -7.81 22.57
C TYR A 141 -4.96 -8.32 22.04
N TYR A 142 -4.98 -9.52 21.47
CA TYR A 142 -3.86 -10.11 20.77
C TYR A 142 -4.12 -9.94 19.29
N TYR A 143 -3.13 -9.48 18.54
CA TYR A 143 -3.29 -9.24 17.12
C TYR A 143 -2.01 -9.54 16.35
N TRP A 144 -2.17 -9.79 15.06
CA TRP A 144 -1.07 -9.94 14.13
C TRP A 144 -1.48 -9.43 12.77
N PHE A 145 -0.74 -8.41 12.28
CA PHE A 145 -0.88 -7.88 10.93
C PHE A 145 0.01 -8.64 9.97
N ALA A 146 -0.51 -8.86 8.78
CA ALA A 146 0.22 -9.40 7.66
C ALA A 146 -0.04 -8.55 6.42
N PHE A 147 1.03 -8.28 5.68
CA PHE A 147 1.02 -7.54 4.42
C PHE A 147 1.51 -8.47 3.31
N PRO A 148 0.61 -9.28 2.71
CA PRO A 148 0.97 -10.16 1.61
C PRO A 148 1.68 -9.38 0.50
N ALA A 149 2.84 -9.89 0.10
CA ALA A 149 3.58 -9.34 -1.02
C ALA A 149 4.00 -10.45 -1.98
N LEU A 150 3.79 -10.22 -3.26
CA LEU A 150 4.18 -11.12 -4.33
C LEU A 150 5.67 -10.98 -4.58
N VAL A 151 6.38 -12.11 -4.60
CA VAL A 151 7.82 -12.16 -4.85
C VAL A 151 8.04 -12.55 -6.30
N ALA A 152 8.65 -11.66 -7.08
CA ALA A 152 9.03 -11.95 -8.45
C ALA A 152 10.20 -12.94 -8.49
N GLN A 153 10.16 -13.85 -9.46
CA GLN A 153 11.28 -14.70 -9.85
C GLN A 153 11.47 -14.55 -11.37
N PRO A 154 12.59 -13.98 -11.86
CA PRO A 154 13.76 -13.47 -11.11
C PRO A 154 13.44 -12.23 -10.27
N LEU A 155 14.31 -11.93 -9.29
CA LEU A 155 14.18 -10.74 -8.46
C LEU A 155 14.44 -9.47 -9.27
N TRP A 156 13.77 -8.38 -8.91
CA TRP A 156 14.01 -7.08 -9.51
C TRP A 156 15.38 -6.53 -9.12
N GLU A 157 16.09 -5.97 -10.09
CA GLU A 157 17.36 -5.29 -9.89
C GLU A 157 17.23 -3.81 -10.21
N ILE A 158 17.98 -2.98 -9.47
CA ILE A 158 18.01 -1.52 -9.65
C ILE A 158 19.12 -1.19 -10.66
N ALA A 159 18.75 -0.70 -11.84
CA ALA A 159 19.73 -0.35 -12.89
C ALA A 159 20.58 0.88 -12.50
N ASP A 160 19.93 1.94 -12.01
CA ASP A 160 20.54 3.19 -11.55
C ASP A 160 20.12 3.46 -10.09
N GLU A 161 20.99 4.06 -9.28
CA GLU A 161 20.67 4.42 -7.89
C GLU A 161 19.33 5.17 -7.76
N TRP A 162 18.63 4.97 -6.64
CA TRP A 162 17.40 5.68 -6.35
C TRP A 162 17.72 7.17 -6.14
N LYS A 163 17.19 8.02 -7.02
CA LYS A 163 17.46 9.47 -7.04
C LYS A 163 16.26 10.25 -6.54
N LEU A 164 16.53 11.45 -6.04
CA LEU A 164 15.47 12.37 -5.65
C LEU A 164 14.62 12.76 -6.87
N ALA A 165 13.31 12.84 -6.67
CA ALA A 165 12.37 13.27 -7.72
C ALA A 165 12.75 14.63 -8.34
N SER A 166 13.35 15.52 -7.56
CA SER A 166 13.86 16.84 -8.00
C SER A 166 15.04 16.78 -8.96
N GLU A 167 15.77 15.66 -9.01
CA GLU A 167 16.85 15.47 -9.98
C GLU A 167 16.33 14.92 -11.31
N ALA A 168 15.20 14.21 -11.27
CA ALA A 168 14.61 13.54 -12.42
C ALA A 168 13.52 14.38 -13.13
N PHE A 169 12.88 15.30 -12.41
CA PHE A 169 11.77 16.12 -12.90
C PHE A 169 12.03 17.60 -12.62
N SER A 170 11.50 18.46 -13.49
CA SER A 170 11.54 19.91 -13.27
C SER A 170 10.54 20.35 -12.19
N GLU A 171 10.78 21.52 -11.59
CA GLU A 171 9.91 22.08 -10.54
C GLU A 171 8.44 22.23 -11.00
N ALA A 172 8.23 22.63 -12.26
CA ALA A 172 6.89 22.74 -12.86
C ALA A 172 6.18 21.38 -13.02
N GLN A 173 6.94 20.31 -13.24
CA GLN A 173 6.38 18.96 -13.32
C GLN A 173 6.00 18.46 -11.93
N LEU A 174 6.86 18.69 -10.94
CA LEU A 174 6.61 18.28 -9.55
C LEU A 174 5.41 19.01 -8.94
N SER A 175 5.27 20.32 -9.18
CA SER A 175 4.09 21.07 -8.73
C SER A 175 2.82 20.53 -9.38
N SER A 176 2.85 20.25 -10.69
CA SER A 176 1.72 19.64 -11.40
C SER A 176 1.34 18.27 -10.82
N ILE A 177 2.31 17.42 -10.46
CA ILE A 177 2.06 16.14 -9.79
C ILE A 177 1.39 16.38 -8.43
N HIS A 178 1.94 17.29 -7.63
CA HIS A 178 1.45 17.58 -6.29
C HIS A 178 0.02 18.11 -6.29
N ASP A 179 -0.31 19.03 -7.19
CA ASP A 179 -1.65 19.62 -7.29
C ASP A 179 -2.69 18.59 -7.73
N GLN A 180 -2.37 17.77 -8.73
CA GLN A 180 -3.25 16.70 -9.20
C GLN A 180 -3.42 15.60 -8.15
N PHE A 181 -2.35 15.25 -7.42
CA PHE A 181 -2.41 14.28 -6.33
C PHE A 181 -3.24 14.79 -5.14
N ASN A 182 -3.12 16.06 -4.78
CA ASN A 182 -3.94 16.65 -3.72
C ASN A 182 -5.43 16.70 -4.10
N ALA A 183 -5.73 16.91 -5.38
CA ALA A 183 -7.11 16.88 -5.88
C ALA A 183 -7.71 15.47 -5.86
N GLN A 184 -6.91 14.46 -6.21
CA GLN A 184 -7.32 13.05 -6.19
C GLN A 184 -6.17 12.14 -5.73
N PRO A 185 -6.11 11.80 -4.42
CA PRO A 185 -5.06 10.95 -3.90
C PRO A 185 -5.21 9.53 -4.45
N ARG A 186 -4.11 8.98 -4.99
CA ARG A 186 -4.06 7.64 -5.57
C ARG A 186 -2.84 6.91 -5.06
N ALA A 187 -3.00 5.64 -4.71
CA ALA A 187 -1.87 4.81 -4.25
C ALA A 187 -0.86 4.55 -5.37
N PHE A 188 -1.35 4.41 -6.61
CA PHE A 188 -0.55 4.10 -7.79
C PHE A 188 -1.10 4.91 -8.96
N PHE A 189 -0.21 5.46 -9.80
CA PHE A 189 -0.60 6.24 -10.96
C PHE A 189 0.51 6.28 -12.01
N LEU A 190 0.16 6.68 -13.23
CA LEU A 190 1.09 6.83 -14.34
C LEU A 190 1.39 8.30 -14.55
N VAL A 191 2.64 8.59 -14.93
CA VAL A 191 3.13 9.94 -15.20
C VAL A 191 3.76 9.95 -16.59
N ARG A 192 3.35 10.93 -17.40
CA ARG A 192 4.02 11.26 -18.66
C ARG A 192 4.16 12.78 -18.80
N PRO A 193 5.14 13.27 -19.56
CA PRO A 193 5.20 14.69 -19.93
C PRO A 193 3.91 15.11 -20.65
N ALA A 194 3.36 16.27 -20.29
CA ALA A 194 2.17 16.79 -20.96
C ALA A 194 2.45 17.03 -22.46
N GLN A 195 1.47 16.72 -23.32
CA GLN A 195 1.60 16.98 -24.76
C GLN A 195 1.64 18.48 -25.09
N THR A 196 1.08 19.31 -24.21
CA THR A 196 1.05 20.76 -24.32
C THR A 196 1.39 21.41 -22.99
N GLY A 197 2.54 22.08 -22.91
CA GLY A 197 2.99 22.81 -21.71
C GLY A 197 4.21 22.17 -21.03
N THR A 198 4.56 22.69 -19.85
CA THR A 198 5.71 22.24 -19.04
C THR A 198 5.33 21.29 -17.90
N GLY A 199 4.06 20.90 -17.80
CA GLY A 199 3.53 20.04 -16.75
C GLY A 199 3.57 18.54 -17.08
N VAL A 200 2.78 17.76 -16.34
CA VAL A 200 2.60 16.32 -16.57
C VAL A 200 1.13 15.95 -16.61
N ASP A 201 0.83 14.89 -17.34
CA ASP A 201 -0.46 14.22 -17.25
C ASP A 201 -0.37 13.07 -16.25
N LEU A 202 -1.42 12.85 -15.47
CA LEU A 202 -1.59 11.69 -14.61
C LEU A 202 -2.71 10.77 -15.11
N ALA A 203 -2.53 9.46 -15.03
CA ALA A 203 -3.56 8.47 -15.33
C ALA A 203 -3.58 7.31 -14.32
N PRO A 204 -4.69 6.57 -14.20
CA PRO A 204 -4.72 5.30 -13.49
C PRO A 204 -3.74 4.30 -14.12
N VAL A 205 -3.24 3.35 -13.33
CA VAL A 205 -2.29 2.33 -13.80
C VAL A 205 -2.96 1.37 -14.79
N GLU A 206 -4.27 1.22 -14.69
CA GLU A 206 -5.11 0.41 -15.56
C GLU A 206 -5.08 0.90 -17.03
N ASP A 207 -4.83 2.18 -17.25
CA ASP A 207 -4.76 2.81 -18.57
C ASP A 207 -3.35 2.73 -19.19
N TYR A 208 -2.45 1.88 -18.67
CA TYR A 208 -1.03 1.83 -19.09
C TYR A 208 -0.80 1.86 -20.60
N THR A 209 -1.44 0.96 -21.35
CA THR A 209 -1.23 0.83 -22.79
C THR A 209 -1.76 2.04 -23.57
N SER A 210 -2.93 2.57 -23.21
CA SER A 210 -3.53 3.72 -23.90
C SER A 210 -2.82 5.02 -23.53
N PHE A 211 -2.42 5.15 -22.27
CA PHE A 211 -1.77 6.35 -21.74
C PHE A 211 -0.34 6.52 -22.26
N PHE A 212 0.42 5.43 -22.41
CA PHE A 212 1.76 5.45 -22.98
C PHE A 212 1.82 5.16 -24.48
N ALA A 213 0.67 5.13 -25.16
CA ALA A 213 0.62 5.00 -26.60
C ALA A 213 1.45 6.12 -27.27
N ASN A 214 2.41 5.73 -28.11
CA ASN A 214 3.35 6.63 -28.81
C ASN A 214 4.28 7.45 -27.90
N ILE A 215 4.41 7.09 -26.61
CA ILE A 215 5.39 7.69 -25.71
C ILE A 215 6.65 6.83 -25.69
N SER A 216 7.83 7.45 -25.79
CA SER A 216 9.11 6.73 -25.70
C SER A 216 9.29 6.10 -24.31
N PRO A 217 9.88 4.90 -24.17
CA PRO A 217 10.05 4.23 -22.89
C PRO A 217 10.72 5.09 -21.80
N GLU A 218 11.67 5.94 -22.19
CA GLU A 218 12.40 6.86 -21.29
C GLU A 218 11.51 7.93 -20.63
N ALA A 219 10.41 8.29 -21.31
CA ALA A 219 9.45 9.29 -20.85
C ALA A 219 8.25 8.68 -20.09
N ARG A 220 8.17 7.34 -20.01
CA ARG A 220 7.12 6.63 -19.26
C ARG A 220 7.58 6.49 -17.82
N THR A 221 6.80 7.02 -16.88
CA THR A 221 7.10 6.87 -15.46
C THR A 221 5.90 6.30 -14.74
N VAL A 222 6.12 5.28 -13.91
CA VAL A 222 5.12 4.76 -12.98
C VAL A 222 5.37 5.41 -11.63
N ALA A 223 4.34 5.96 -11.02
CA ALA A 223 4.43 6.56 -9.70
C ALA A 223 3.64 5.76 -8.68
N PHE A 224 4.11 5.77 -7.44
CA PHE A 224 3.36 5.22 -6.31
C PHE A 224 3.50 6.11 -5.08
N LEU A 225 2.52 6.03 -4.19
CA LEU A 225 2.62 6.68 -2.90
C LEU A 225 3.58 5.87 -2.03
N ASP A 226 4.82 6.32 -1.96
CA ASP A 226 5.85 5.64 -1.17
C ASP A 226 5.69 5.97 0.32
N PRO A 227 5.33 4.99 1.17
CA PRO A 227 5.31 5.21 2.61
C PRO A 227 6.73 5.23 3.20
N SER A 228 7.77 4.80 2.47
CA SER A 228 9.14 4.77 2.94
C SER A 228 9.69 6.17 3.20
N PRO A 229 10.30 6.40 4.37
CA PRO A 229 11.06 7.62 4.64
C PRO A 229 12.52 7.51 4.19
N ASP A 230 12.96 6.33 3.71
CA ASP A 230 14.33 6.08 3.26
C ASP A 230 14.54 6.59 1.83
N ALA A 231 15.62 7.35 1.61
CA ALA A 231 15.92 7.94 0.31
C ALA A 231 16.39 6.91 -0.73
N GLN A 232 16.83 5.72 -0.31
CA GLN A 232 17.36 4.69 -1.22
C GLN A 232 16.52 3.42 -1.29
N VAL A 233 15.63 3.20 -0.32
CA VAL A 233 14.87 1.96 -0.21
C VAL A 233 13.37 2.25 -0.35
N PRO A 234 12.72 1.81 -1.44
CA PRO A 234 11.30 2.04 -1.64
C PRO A 234 10.44 1.26 -0.64
N GLY A 235 9.22 1.73 -0.43
CA GLY A 235 8.26 1.11 0.46
C GLY A 235 7.68 -0.20 -0.06
N TRP A 236 7.05 -0.93 0.85
CA TRP A 236 6.42 -2.23 0.59
C TRP A 236 5.42 -2.27 -0.58
N PRO A 237 4.59 -1.24 -0.86
CA PRO A 237 3.62 -1.28 -1.96
C PRO A 237 4.21 -1.55 -3.34
N LEU A 238 5.46 -1.13 -3.56
CA LEU A 238 6.11 -1.25 -4.86
C LEU A 238 6.24 -2.72 -5.29
N ARG A 239 6.37 -3.67 -4.36
CA ARG A 239 6.46 -5.11 -4.70
C ARG A 239 5.26 -5.59 -5.49
N ASN A 240 4.06 -5.28 -5.00
CA ASN A 240 2.81 -5.74 -5.61
C ASN A 240 2.53 -4.97 -6.91
N LEU A 241 2.93 -3.70 -6.98
CA LEU A 241 2.85 -2.92 -8.22
C LEU A 241 3.73 -3.51 -9.33
N LEU A 242 4.98 -3.86 -9.02
CA LEU A 242 5.88 -4.48 -10.00
C LEU A 242 5.36 -5.84 -10.46
N ALA A 243 4.79 -6.63 -9.55
CA ALA A 243 4.15 -7.89 -9.89
C ALA A 243 2.92 -7.69 -10.80
N TYR A 244 2.09 -6.68 -10.51
CA TYR A 244 0.96 -6.29 -11.36
C TYR A 244 1.41 -5.93 -12.77
N LEU A 245 2.37 -5.01 -12.89
CA LEU A 245 2.87 -4.53 -14.17
C LEU A 245 3.44 -5.67 -15.01
N ARG A 246 4.24 -6.55 -14.39
CA ARG A 246 4.82 -7.71 -15.09
C ARG A 246 3.78 -8.73 -15.52
N ALA A 247 2.74 -8.95 -14.73
CA ALA A 247 1.67 -9.88 -15.06
C ALA A 247 0.78 -9.36 -16.19
N VAL A 248 0.46 -8.06 -16.20
CA VAL A 248 -0.48 -7.46 -17.16
C VAL A 248 0.22 -7.02 -18.46
N HIS A 249 1.46 -6.52 -18.39
CA HIS A 249 2.20 -5.96 -19.53
C HIS A 249 3.60 -6.57 -19.71
N PRO A 250 3.72 -7.91 -19.83
CA PRO A 250 5.01 -8.59 -19.81
C PRO A 250 5.98 -8.11 -20.90
N SER A 251 5.51 -7.72 -22.08
CA SER A 251 6.37 -7.27 -23.19
C SER A 251 6.92 -5.85 -23.05
N GLU A 252 6.36 -5.04 -22.16
CA GLU A 252 6.72 -3.61 -22.03
C GLU A 252 7.38 -3.29 -20.68
N THR A 253 7.47 -4.26 -19.78
CA THR A 253 7.90 -4.06 -18.39
C THR A 253 9.19 -4.81 -18.04
N ASP A 254 10.06 -5.05 -19.01
CA ASP A 254 11.42 -5.57 -18.73
C ASP A 254 12.28 -4.52 -18.00
N THR A 255 11.99 -3.23 -18.23
CA THR A 255 12.58 -2.10 -17.51
C THR A 255 11.48 -1.10 -17.22
N ILE A 256 11.38 -0.65 -15.96
CA ILE A 256 10.34 0.25 -15.49
C ILE A 256 10.99 1.42 -14.77
N ARG A 257 10.66 2.64 -15.19
CA ARG A 257 11.03 3.85 -14.47
C ARG A 257 9.98 4.13 -13.41
N VAL A 258 10.40 4.18 -12.16
CA VAL A 258 9.52 4.40 -11.00
C VAL A 258 9.87 5.72 -10.31
N ILE A 259 8.86 6.43 -9.80
CA ILE A 259 8.98 7.61 -8.94
C ILE A 259 8.15 7.46 -7.66
#